data_AF-A0A7I7ULF3-F1
#
_entry.id   AF-A0A7I7ULF3-F1
#
_cell.length_a   1.000
_cell.length_b   1.000
_cell.length_c   1.000
_cell.angle_alpha   90.00
_cell.angle_beta   90.00
_cell.angle_gamma   90.00
#
_symmetry.space_group_name_H-M   'P 1'
#
loop_
_entity.id
_entity.type
_entity.pdbx_description
1 polymer ?
#
loop_
_entity_poly.entity_id
_entity_poly.type
_entity_poly.pdbx_seq_one_letter_code
_entity_poly.pdbx_strand_id
1 'polypeptide(L)'
;MYGGPANHGWIEQLDRHAFDETLRATPDLHLLINHQGMPLARTKSGTLSLSVDDHGLKVVAVLDRSDPDVQRLEPKMRRGDMDEMSFAFRVKAQKWEAAPGFTDPESLRIIQRVDLNKGDVSVVNFGANPTTSASVRTLTPAINGRTQLFRARFAALTRKVSN
;
A
#
# COMPACT_ATOMS: atom_id res chain seq x y z
N MET A 1 -9.35 13.77 8.15
CA MET A 1 -7.91 13.95 7.86
C MET A 1 -7.56 15.40 8.18
N TYR A 2 -7.05 15.63 9.39
CA TYR A 2 -6.53 16.94 9.82
C TYR A 2 -5.14 17.16 9.19
N GLY A 3 -4.76 18.40 8.89
CA GLY A 3 -3.46 18.75 8.29
C GLY A 3 -3.55 19.57 7.00
N GLY A 4 -2.43 19.66 6.30
CA GLY A 4 -2.26 20.40 5.04
C GLY A 4 -1.84 21.86 5.23
N PRO A 5 -1.63 22.59 4.11
CA PRO A 5 -1.05 23.93 4.12
C PRO A 5 -1.79 24.97 4.97
N ALA A 6 -3.13 24.87 5.02
CA ALA A 6 -3.95 25.74 5.87
C ALA A 6 -3.74 25.52 7.39
N ASN A 7 -3.13 24.39 7.78
CA ASN A 7 -2.88 23.99 9.16
C ASN A 7 -1.37 23.80 9.43
N HIS A 8 -0.53 24.61 8.78
CA HIS A 8 0.94 24.56 8.91
C HIS A 8 1.58 23.22 8.50
N GLY A 9 0.91 22.39 7.70
CA GLY A 9 1.49 21.17 7.12
C GLY A 9 1.58 21.26 5.59
N TRP A 10 1.63 20.12 4.90
CA TRP A 10 1.72 20.08 3.43
C TRP A 10 0.75 19.07 2.81
N ILE A 11 0.53 19.18 1.50
CA ILE A 11 -0.08 18.12 0.70
C ILE A 11 1.05 17.21 0.23
N GLU A 12 0.92 15.91 0.47
CA GLU A 12 1.83 14.90 -0.07
C GLU A 12 1.17 14.16 -1.22
N GLN A 13 1.85 14.10 -2.36
CA GLN A 13 1.41 13.40 -3.56
C GLN A 13 2.49 12.44 -4.05
N LEU A 14 2.12 11.22 -4.44
CA LEU A 14 2.98 10.35 -5.22
C LEU A 14 2.79 10.62 -6.72
N ASP A 15 3.90 10.75 -7.44
CA ASP A 15 3.89 10.76 -8.90
C ASP A 15 3.33 9.43 -9.44
N ARG A 16 2.60 9.47 -10.56
CA ARG A 16 2.04 8.26 -11.18
C ARG A 16 3.11 7.24 -11.57
N HIS A 17 4.34 7.69 -11.80
CA HIS A 17 5.51 6.87 -12.14
C HIS A 17 6.40 6.56 -10.92
N ALA A 18 5.98 6.90 -9.70
CA ALA A 18 6.83 6.77 -8.51
C ALA A 18 7.31 5.34 -8.23
N PHE A 19 6.55 4.34 -8.68
CA PHE A 19 6.84 2.92 -8.48
C PHE A 19 7.63 2.27 -9.64
N ASP A 20 7.76 2.94 -10.77
CA ASP A 20 8.25 2.34 -12.02
C ASP A 20 9.66 1.76 -11.87
N GLU A 21 10.57 2.51 -11.25
CA GLU A 21 11.97 2.08 -11.06
C GLU A 21 12.06 0.91 -10.07
N THR A 22 11.40 1.02 -8.91
CA THR A 22 11.47 -0.04 -7.90
C THR A 22 10.84 -1.33 -8.39
N LEU A 23 9.72 -1.28 -9.13
CA LEU A 23 9.07 -2.48 -9.67
C LEU A 23 9.90 -3.15 -10.77
N ARG A 24 10.57 -2.38 -11.64
CA ARG A 24 11.53 -2.93 -12.62
C ARG A 24 12.70 -3.66 -11.93
N ALA A 25 13.10 -3.22 -10.75
CA ALA A 25 14.16 -3.85 -9.97
C ALA A 25 13.70 -5.10 -9.20
N THR A 26 12.45 -5.55 -9.36
CA THR A 26 11.88 -6.74 -8.69
C THR A 26 12.10 -6.74 -7.17
N PRO A 27 11.43 -5.84 -6.43
CA PRO A 27 11.76 -5.59 -5.03
C PRO A 27 11.39 -6.81 -4.16
N ASP A 28 12.23 -7.08 -3.16
CA ASP A 28 11.99 -8.12 -2.15
C ASP A 28 11.28 -7.52 -0.93
N LEU A 29 9.97 -7.76 -0.80
CA LEU A 29 9.16 -7.23 0.31
C LEU A 29 8.10 -8.23 0.78
N HIS A 30 7.55 -7.95 1.96
CA HIS A 30 6.54 -8.76 2.61
C HIS A 30 5.12 -8.18 2.48
N LEU A 31 4.12 -9.04 2.60
CA LEU A 31 2.77 -8.69 3.00
C LEU A 31 2.61 -8.98 4.50
N LEU A 32 2.32 -7.96 5.30
CA LEU A 32 2.16 -8.07 6.75
C LEU A 32 0.76 -7.61 7.20
N ILE A 33 0.53 -7.67 8.53
CA ILE A 33 -0.59 -7.04 9.21
C ILE A 33 -0.01 -5.92 10.09
N ASN A 34 -0.49 -4.70 9.96
CA ASN A 34 -0.05 -3.55 10.76
C ASN A 34 1.48 -3.36 10.80
N HIS A 35 2.18 -3.59 9.68
CA HIS A 35 3.65 -3.44 9.54
C HIS A 35 4.48 -4.28 10.52
N GLN A 36 3.94 -5.36 11.06
CA GLN A 36 4.59 -6.15 12.10
C GLN A 36 4.30 -7.64 11.99
N GLY A 37 5.03 -8.43 12.78
CA GLY A 37 4.82 -9.88 12.87
C GLY A 37 5.42 -10.68 11.73
N MET A 38 4.91 -11.90 11.55
CA MET A 38 5.35 -12.82 10.50
C MET A 38 4.69 -12.50 9.15
N PRO A 39 5.35 -12.77 8.02
CA PRO A 39 4.82 -12.46 6.71
C PRO A 39 3.74 -13.42 6.26
N LEU A 40 2.64 -12.88 5.74
CA LEU A 40 1.57 -13.64 5.08
C LEU A 40 1.95 -14.06 3.66
N ALA A 41 2.76 -13.23 2.98
CA ALA A 41 3.28 -13.50 1.64
C ALA A 41 4.55 -12.70 1.36
N ARG A 42 5.31 -13.07 0.33
CA ARG A 42 6.57 -12.40 -0.04
C ARG A 42 6.82 -12.49 -1.54
N THR A 43 7.39 -11.42 -2.11
CA THR A 43 7.70 -11.39 -3.55
C THR A 43 8.75 -12.43 -3.93
N LYS A 44 9.81 -12.58 -3.12
CA LYS A 44 10.87 -13.58 -3.34
C LYS A 44 10.37 -15.03 -3.31
N SER A 45 9.35 -15.37 -2.52
CA SER A 45 8.75 -16.71 -2.50
C SER A 45 7.68 -16.92 -3.57
N GLY A 46 7.37 -15.91 -4.38
CA GLY A 46 6.36 -15.97 -5.44
C GLY A 46 4.91 -15.96 -4.95
N THR A 47 4.67 -15.75 -3.65
CA THR A 47 3.32 -15.70 -3.07
C THR A 47 2.74 -14.28 -3.05
N LEU A 48 3.52 -13.27 -3.42
CA LEU A 48 3.12 -11.86 -3.52
C LEU A 48 3.60 -11.29 -4.86
N SER A 49 2.76 -10.50 -5.51
CA SER A 49 3.04 -9.80 -6.76
C SER A 49 2.55 -8.37 -6.69
N LEU A 50 3.39 -7.45 -7.18
CA LEU A 50 3.09 -6.02 -7.26
C LEU A 50 3.11 -5.56 -8.72
N SER A 51 2.23 -4.63 -9.05
CA SER A 51 2.13 -4.00 -10.38
C SER A 51 1.54 -2.59 -10.23
N VAL A 52 1.58 -1.78 -11.29
CA VAL A 52 0.83 -0.52 -11.35
C VAL A 52 -0.29 -0.67 -12.37
N ASP A 53 -1.47 -0.12 -12.06
CA ASP A 53 -2.54 0.13 -13.03
C ASP A 53 -3.02 1.58 -12.93
N ASP A 54 -4.04 1.95 -13.70
CA ASP A 54 -4.57 3.33 -13.76
C ASP A 54 -5.01 3.89 -12.39
N HIS A 55 -5.22 3.04 -11.39
CA HIS A 55 -5.54 3.47 -10.04
C HIS A 55 -4.28 3.74 -9.23
N GLY A 56 -3.21 2.96 -9.40
CA GLY A 56 -1.96 3.08 -8.65
C GLY A 56 -1.32 1.72 -8.37
N LEU A 57 -0.71 1.56 -7.20
CA LEU A 57 -0.05 0.31 -6.83
C LEU A 57 -1.09 -0.79 -6.59
N LYS A 58 -0.95 -1.90 -7.31
CA LYS A 58 -1.78 -3.10 -7.20
C LYS A 58 -0.99 -4.22 -6.54
N VAL A 59 -1.58 -4.80 -5.52
CA VAL A 59 -1.01 -5.89 -4.72
C VAL A 59 -1.87 -7.13 -4.86
N VAL A 60 -1.25 -8.25 -5.20
CA VAL A 60 -1.92 -9.55 -5.31
C VAL A 60 -1.11 -10.57 -4.53
N ALA A 61 -1.76 -11.30 -3.62
CA ALA A 61 -1.10 -12.34 -2.85
C ALA A 61 -1.92 -13.63 -2.82
N VAL A 62 -1.17 -14.73 -2.75
CA VAL A 62 -1.67 -16.10 -2.63
C VAL A 62 -1.44 -16.52 -1.19
N LEU A 63 -2.51 -16.62 -0.41
CA LEU A 63 -2.45 -16.88 1.04
C LEU A 63 -2.76 -18.34 1.35
N ASP A 64 -2.03 -18.92 2.31
CA ASP A 64 -2.28 -20.26 2.85
C ASP A 64 -3.39 -20.22 3.91
N ARG A 65 -4.48 -20.95 3.70
CA ARG A 65 -5.60 -21.04 4.65
C ARG A 65 -5.27 -21.76 5.94
N SER A 66 -4.20 -22.55 5.97
CA SER A 66 -3.75 -23.23 7.18
C SER A 66 -2.93 -22.32 8.09
N ASP A 67 -2.48 -21.17 7.59
CA ASP A 67 -1.78 -20.15 8.38
C ASP A 67 -2.73 -19.54 9.43
N PRO A 68 -2.39 -19.62 10.74
CA PRO A 68 -3.19 -19.02 11.80
C PRO A 68 -3.42 -17.51 11.65
N ASP A 69 -2.47 -16.75 11.08
CA ASP A 69 -2.61 -15.32 10.88
C ASP A 69 -3.61 -15.02 9.75
N VAL A 70 -3.60 -15.82 8.68
CA VAL A 70 -4.62 -15.75 7.61
C VAL A 70 -6.01 -16.07 8.16
N GLN A 71 -6.14 -17.13 8.98
CA GLN A 71 -7.41 -17.51 9.60
C GLN A 71 -7.98 -16.42 10.53
N ARG A 72 -7.11 -15.68 11.22
CA ARG A 72 -7.52 -14.55 12.07
C ARG A 72 -7.91 -13.32 11.26
N LEU A 73 -7.25 -13.08 10.13
CA LEU A 73 -7.43 -11.90 9.31
C LEU A 73 -8.69 -12.00 8.43
N GLU A 74 -8.90 -13.14 7.77
CA GLU A 74 -9.99 -13.35 6.81
C GLU A 74 -11.38 -12.89 7.31
N PRO A 75 -11.87 -13.31 8.49
CA PRO A 75 -13.20 -12.91 8.95
C PRO A 75 -13.32 -11.40 9.23
N LYS A 76 -12.22 -10.73 9.62
CA LYS A 76 -12.19 -9.27 9.84
C LYS A 76 -12.32 -8.53 8.52
N MET A 77 -11.55 -8.97 7.52
CA MET A 77 -11.66 -8.44 6.16
C MET A 77 -13.05 -8.67 5.55
N ARG A 78 -13.64 -9.86 5.75
CA ARG A 78 -14.99 -10.18 5.25
C ARG A 78 -16.08 -9.30 5.85
N ARG A 79 -15.94 -8.89 7.12
CA ARG A 79 -16.86 -7.95 7.79
C ARG A 79 -16.60 -6.49 7.45
N GLY A 80 -15.44 -6.17 6.87
CA GLY A 80 -14.99 -4.80 6.67
C GLY A 80 -14.32 -4.18 7.91
N ASP A 81 -13.94 -4.98 8.92
CA ASP A 81 -13.23 -4.47 10.10
C ASP A 81 -11.78 -4.06 9.77
N MET A 82 -11.23 -4.62 8.68
CA MET A 82 -9.88 -4.36 8.17
C MET A 82 -9.91 -4.42 6.64
N ASP A 83 -10.19 -3.31 5.99
CA ASP A 83 -10.26 -3.18 4.52
C ASP A 83 -9.30 -2.11 3.97
N GLU A 84 -8.50 -1.49 4.83
CA GLU A 84 -7.51 -0.49 4.49
C GLU A 84 -6.09 -1.07 4.36
N MET A 85 -5.24 -0.37 3.62
CA MET A 85 -3.87 -0.79 3.35
C MET A 85 -2.85 0.32 3.59
N SER A 86 -1.63 -0.12 3.85
CA SER A 86 -0.45 0.73 3.89
C SER A 86 0.73 0.06 3.20
N PHE A 87 1.75 0.84 2.88
CA PHE A 87 3.01 0.34 2.33
C PHE A 87 4.15 1.20 2.85
N ALA A 88 5.21 0.54 3.30
CA ALA A 88 6.42 1.20 3.75
C ALA A 88 7.37 1.39 2.56
N PHE A 89 7.91 2.59 2.42
CA PHE A 89 8.79 2.94 1.31
C PHE A 89 9.86 3.94 1.74
N ARG A 90 10.98 3.95 1.00
CA ARG A 90 12.01 4.99 1.12
C ARG A 90 11.87 5.97 -0.04
N VAL A 91 11.89 7.26 0.24
CA VAL A 91 11.90 8.29 -0.81
C VAL A 91 13.27 8.33 -1.47
N LYS A 92 13.31 8.19 -2.80
CA LYS A 92 14.54 8.25 -3.62
C LYS A 92 14.65 9.55 -4.41
N ALA A 93 13.53 10.17 -4.74
CA ALA A 93 13.46 11.50 -5.31
C ALA A 93 12.14 12.18 -4.93
N GLN A 94 12.20 13.48 -4.70
CA GLN A 94 11.06 14.32 -4.41
C GLN A 94 11.34 15.75 -4.86
N LYS A 95 10.27 16.51 -5.04
CA LYS A 95 10.32 17.96 -5.18
C LYS A 95 9.26 18.63 -4.31
N TRP A 96 9.46 19.91 -4.07
CA TRP A 96 8.51 20.77 -3.38
C TRP A 96 8.10 21.90 -4.31
N GLU A 97 6.81 22.25 -4.28
CA GLU A 97 6.27 23.39 -5.01
C GLU A 97 5.07 23.97 -4.26
N ALA A 98 4.60 25.13 -4.71
CA ALA A 98 3.39 25.73 -4.17
C ALA A 98 2.15 24.95 -4.63
N ALA A 99 1.34 24.50 -3.67
CA ALA A 99 0.04 23.91 -3.93
C ALA A 99 -0.90 24.94 -4.58
N PRO A 100 -1.83 24.53 -5.46
CA PRO A 100 -2.85 25.42 -6.00
C PRO A 100 -3.61 26.17 -4.88
N GLY A 101 -3.59 27.50 -4.94
CA GLY A 101 -4.22 28.35 -3.93
C GLY A 101 -3.35 28.70 -2.71
N PHE A 102 -2.08 28.29 -2.70
CA PHE A 102 -1.10 28.63 -1.65
C PHE A 102 0.13 29.31 -2.26
N THR A 103 0.75 30.24 -1.54
CA THR A 103 1.98 30.93 -1.96
C THR A 103 3.24 30.30 -1.38
N ASP A 104 3.09 29.44 -0.39
CA ASP A 104 4.19 28.74 0.27
C ASP A 104 4.78 27.67 -0.66
N PRO A 105 6.07 27.76 -1.06
CA PRO A 105 6.71 26.79 -1.94
C PRO A 105 6.88 25.39 -1.32
N GLU A 106 6.65 25.21 -0.02
CA GLU A 106 6.69 23.91 0.66
C GLU A 106 5.29 23.32 0.91
N SER A 107 4.24 23.93 0.35
CA SER A 107 2.86 23.47 0.57
C SER A 107 2.47 22.20 -0.20
N LEU A 108 3.21 21.81 -1.25
CA LEU A 108 3.04 20.56 -1.98
C LEU A 108 4.35 19.78 -2.09
N ARG A 109 4.39 18.60 -1.47
CA ARG A 109 5.45 17.60 -1.61
C ARG A 109 5.07 16.58 -2.69
N ILE A 110 5.87 16.47 -3.74
CA ILE A 110 5.69 15.44 -4.78
C ILE A 110 6.81 14.42 -4.66
N ILE A 111 6.45 13.19 -4.28
CA ILE A 111 7.35 12.04 -4.24
C ILE A 111 7.43 11.45 -5.63
N GLN A 112 8.57 11.63 -6.29
CA GLN A 112 8.77 11.25 -7.70
C GLN A 112 9.26 9.82 -7.86
N ARG A 113 9.99 9.29 -6.86
CA ARG A 113 10.51 7.92 -6.89
C ARG A 113 10.57 7.35 -5.49
N VAL A 114 10.15 6.10 -5.36
CA VAL A 114 10.24 5.34 -4.11
C VAL A 114 11.02 4.04 -4.30
N ASP A 115 11.54 3.52 -3.20
CA ASP A 115 12.14 2.19 -3.11
C ASP A 115 11.35 1.34 -2.11
N LEU A 116 10.77 0.24 -2.61
CA LEU A 116 10.01 -0.74 -1.83
C LEU A 116 10.87 -1.92 -1.36
N ASN A 117 12.13 -2.02 -1.80
CA ASN A 117 12.98 -3.16 -1.47
C ASN A 117 13.24 -3.23 0.03
N LYS A 118 13.11 -4.43 0.60
CA LYS A 118 13.20 -4.67 2.05
C LYS A 118 12.19 -3.84 2.86
N GLY A 119 11.06 -3.46 2.27
CA GLY A 119 9.91 -2.87 2.93
C GLY A 119 8.78 -3.87 3.10
N ASP A 120 7.56 -3.36 3.20
CA ASP A 120 6.34 -4.16 3.27
C ASP A 120 5.13 -3.43 2.69
N VAL A 121 4.14 -4.21 2.28
CA VAL A 121 2.75 -3.80 2.13
C VAL A 121 1.96 -4.45 3.28
N SER A 122 0.97 -3.78 3.83
CA SER A 122 0.27 -4.24 5.03
C SER A 122 -1.23 -4.00 4.95
N VAL A 123 -2.01 -5.00 5.38
CA VAL A 123 -3.38 -4.76 5.81
C VAL A 123 -3.32 -4.07 7.17
N VAL A 124 -3.99 -2.92 7.31
CA VAL A 124 -3.90 -2.10 8.51
C VAL A 124 -5.26 -1.83 9.11
N ASN A 125 -5.30 -1.59 10.42
CA ASN A 125 -6.53 -1.19 11.10
C ASN A 125 -7.03 0.18 10.62
N PHE A 126 -6.09 1.10 10.39
CA PHE A 126 -6.36 2.46 9.94
C PHE A 126 -5.29 2.86 8.92
N GLY A 127 -5.70 3.08 7.68
CA GLY A 127 -4.85 3.53 6.59
C GLY A 127 -4.59 5.03 6.68
N ALA A 128 -3.40 5.43 6.25
CA ALA A 128 -3.06 6.85 6.19
C ALA A 128 -3.74 7.57 5.00
N ASN A 129 -4.41 6.84 4.10
CA ASN A 129 -5.15 7.38 2.98
C ASN A 129 -6.48 6.62 2.79
N PRO A 130 -7.64 7.30 2.80
CA PRO A 130 -8.96 6.69 2.63
C PRO A 130 -9.21 6.08 1.24
N THR A 131 -8.27 6.25 0.30
CA THR A 131 -8.38 5.72 -1.07
C THR A 131 -7.68 4.37 -1.28
N THR A 132 -7.24 3.73 -0.19
CA THR A 132 -6.78 2.33 -0.25
C THR A 132 -7.95 1.37 -0.09
N SER A 133 -7.91 0.24 -0.79
CA SER A 133 -8.90 -0.83 -0.62
C SER A 133 -8.23 -2.20 -0.65
N ALA A 134 -8.63 -3.07 0.26
CA ALA A 134 -8.24 -4.47 0.32
C ALA A 134 -9.46 -5.38 0.28
N SER A 135 -9.32 -6.52 -0.40
CA SER A 135 -10.34 -7.54 -0.48
C SER A 135 -9.71 -8.93 -0.49
N VAL A 136 -10.38 -9.89 0.13
CA VAL A 136 -10.01 -11.32 0.08
C VAL A 136 -11.13 -12.09 -0.58
N ARG A 137 -10.74 -12.99 -1.49
CA ARG A 137 -11.68 -13.90 -2.17
C ARG A 137 -11.07 -15.27 -2.36
N THR A 138 -11.91 -16.30 -2.34
CA THR A 138 -11.49 -17.67 -2.63
C THR A 138 -11.08 -17.79 -4.11
N LEU A 139 -9.98 -18.48 -4.41
CA LEU A 139 -9.64 -18.84 -5.79
C LEU A 139 -10.59 -19.95 -6.26
N THR A 140 -11.12 -19.86 -7.48
CA THR A 140 -11.90 -20.93 -8.10
C THR A 140 -11.36 -21.20 -9.51
N PRO A 141 -11.02 -22.46 -9.87
CA PRO A 141 -10.97 -23.62 -8.98
C PRO A 141 -9.80 -23.44 -8.01
N ALA A 142 -10.05 -23.57 -6.70
CA ALA A 142 -8.96 -23.55 -5.74
C ALA A 142 -8.04 -24.70 -6.11
N ILE A 143 -6.77 -24.42 -6.42
CA ILE A 143 -5.80 -25.42 -6.90
C ILE A 143 -5.74 -26.63 -5.93
N ASN A 144 -6.15 -26.43 -4.67
CA ASN A 144 -6.26 -27.47 -3.63
C ASN A 144 -7.24 -27.15 -2.47
N GLY A 145 -8.16 -26.18 -2.60
CA GLY A 145 -9.06 -25.75 -1.52
C GLY A 145 -8.41 -24.97 -0.35
N ARG A 146 -7.07 -24.93 -0.29
CA ARG A 146 -6.28 -24.31 0.80
C ARG A 146 -5.75 -22.92 0.47
N THR A 147 -6.07 -22.39 -0.70
CA THR A 147 -5.50 -21.14 -1.19
C THR A 147 -6.54 -20.04 -1.31
N GLN A 148 -6.19 -18.84 -0.84
CA GLN A 148 -6.99 -17.61 -1.05
C GLN A 148 -6.26 -16.60 -1.89
N LEU A 149 -7.02 -15.82 -2.66
CA LEU A 149 -6.51 -14.66 -3.35
C LEU A 149 -6.81 -13.41 -2.52
N PHE A 150 -5.74 -12.76 -2.08
CA PHE A 150 -5.78 -11.42 -1.57
C PHE A 150 -5.53 -10.44 -2.73
N ARG A 151 -6.35 -9.39 -2.81
CA ARG A 151 -6.18 -8.28 -3.76
C ARG A 151 -6.37 -6.96 -3.05
N ALA A 152 -5.39 -6.09 -3.21
CA ALA A 152 -5.47 -4.71 -2.75
C ALA A 152 -5.06 -3.74 -3.85
N ARG A 153 -5.58 -2.51 -3.73
CA ARG A 153 -5.23 -1.37 -4.58
C ARG A 153 -4.94 -0.17 -3.69
N PHE A 154 -3.89 0.55 -4.05
CA PHE A 154 -3.57 1.86 -3.53
C PHE A 154 -3.87 2.84 -4.66
N ALA A 155 -4.90 3.67 -4.52
CA ALA A 155 -5.15 4.73 -5.49
C ALA A 155 -4.00 5.75 -5.49
N ALA A 156 -3.88 6.58 -6.53
CA ALA A 156 -2.93 7.68 -6.60
C ALA A 156 -2.99 8.49 -5.30
N LEU A 157 -1.90 8.46 -4.54
CA LEU A 157 -1.90 8.89 -3.15
C LEU A 157 -1.70 10.40 -3.11
N THR A 158 -2.78 11.12 -2.83
CA THR A 158 -2.74 12.49 -2.33
C THR A 158 -3.27 12.50 -0.90
N ARG A 159 -2.51 13.05 0.05
CA ARG A 159 -2.93 13.20 1.45
C ARG A 159 -2.51 14.54 2.03
N LYS A 160 -3.26 15.02 3.03
CA LYS A 160 -2.86 16.16 3.84
C LYS A 160 -2.01 15.66 5.02
N VAL A 161 -0.88 16.30 5.25
CA VAL A 161 0.08 15.96 6.31
C VAL A 161 0.14 17.13 7.30
N SER A 162 0.31 16.83 8.58
CA SER A 162 0.57 17.81 9.65
C SER A 162 2.05 17.76 10.04
N ASN A 163 2.58 18.86 10.57
CA ASN A 163 3.90 18.89 11.22
C ASN A 163 3.94 18.05 12.49
#